data_AF-A0A2P6VDN3-F1
#
_entry.id   AF-A0A2P6VDN3-F1
#
_cell.length_a   1.000
_cell.length_b   1.000
_cell.length_c   1.000
_cell.angle_alpha   90.00
_cell.angle_beta   90.00
_cell.angle_gamma   90.00
#
_symmetry.space_group_name_H-M   'P 1'
#
loop_
_entity.id
_entity.type
_entity.pdbx_description
1 polymer ?
#
loop_
_entity_poly.entity_id
_entity_poly.type
_entity_poly.pdbx_seq_one_letter_code
_entity_poly.pdbx_strand_id
1 'polypeptide(L)' 'MLSATLAGPTTSRMVTTCATHPQFKGAKKMAHRRPKKRCPADRRHGPAQYPAPPAPPAEYTVISQ' A
#
# COMPACT_ATOMS: atom_id res chain seq x y z
N MET A 1 21.76 -8.89 -59.75
CA MET A 1 21.10 -8.32 -58.55
C MET A 1 20.78 -9.46 -57.60
N LEU A 2 21.74 -9.84 -56.75
CA LEU A 2 21.60 -10.90 -55.75
C LEU A 2 21.90 -10.28 -54.39
N SER A 3 20.85 -10.01 -53.61
CA SER A 3 20.98 -9.60 -52.21
C SER A 3 20.10 -10.53 -51.38
N ALA A 4 20.69 -11.63 -50.93
CA ALA A 4 20.08 -12.50 -49.93
C ALA A 4 20.24 -11.84 -48.56
N THR A 5 19.14 -11.36 -48.00
CA THR A 5 19.08 -10.77 -46.65
C THR A 5 19.37 -11.88 -45.63
N LEU A 6 20.53 -11.82 -44.99
CA LEU A 6 20.91 -12.66 -43.85
C LEU A 6 19.97 -12.38 -42.67
N ALA A 7 18.83 -13.06 -42.61
CA ALA A 7 18.05 -13.21 -41.39
C ALA A 7 18.79 -14.19 -40.48
N GLY A 8 19.73 -13.67 -39.68
CA GLY A 8 20.37 -14.46 -38.63
C GLY A 8 19.31 -14.98 -37.65
N PRO A 9 19.39 -16.22 -37.15
CA PRO A 9 18.49 -16.70 -36.14
C PRO A 9 18.75 -15.91 -34.85
N THR A 10 17.87 -14.99 -34.51
CA THR A 10 17.74 -14.49 -33.14
C THR A 10 17.34 -15.67 -32.28
N THR A 11 18.32 -16.36 -31.74
CA THR A 11 18.12 -17.36 -30.69
C THR A 11 17.65 -16.63 -29.44
N SER A 12 16.38 -16.23 -29.43
CA SER A 12 15.61 -16.09 -28.20
C SER A 12 15.64 -17.46 -27.54
N ARG A 13 16.60 -17.66 -26.64
CA ARG A 13 16.62 -18.84 -25.77
C ARG A 13 15.31 -18.77 -25.00
N MET A 14 14.33 -19.59 -25.38
CA MET A 14 13.16 -19.83 -24.55
C MET A 14 13.65 -20.45 -23.24
N VAL A 15 13.85 -19.61 -22.23
CA VAL A 15 14.02 -20.06 -20.85
C VAL A 15 12.62 -20.32 -20.31
N THR A 16 12.06 -21.47 -20.68
CA THR A 16 10.88 -22.02 -19.98
C THR A 16 11.36 -22.51 -18.62
N THR A 17 11.34 -21.61 -17.64
CA THR A 17 11.41 -22.02 -16.24
C THR A 17 10.23 -22.95 -15.96
N CYS A 18 10.47 -24.16 -15.46
CA CYS A 18 9.44 -25.10 -15.01
C CYS A 18 8.69 -24.56 -13.78
N ALA A 19 8.02 -23.43 -13.92
CA ALA A 19 7.24 -22.80 -12.87
C ALA A 19 5.94 -23.59 -12.71
N THR A 20 5.84 -24.36 -11.62
CA THR A 20 4.64 -25.13 -11.27
C THR A 20 3.50 -24.26 -10.75
N HIS A 21 3.79 -23.01 -10.38
CA HIS A 21 2.80 -22.09 -9.78
C HIS A 21 2.64 -20.79 -10.58
N PRO A 22 1.39 -20.32 -10.78
CA PRO A 22 1.12 -19.08 -11.49
C PRO A 22 1.50 -17.85 -10.65
N GLN A 23 1.99 -16.81 -11.31
CA GLN A 23 2.33 -15.55 -10.65
C GLN A 23 1.09 -14.67 -10.40
N PHE A 24 1.04 -14.00 -9.26
CA PHE A 24 0.05 -12.94 -9.03
C PHE A 24 0.47 -11.66 -9.77
N LYS A 25 -0.42 -11.14 -10.62
CA LYS A 25 -0.26 -9.90 -11.38
C LYS A 25 -1.41 -8.92 -11.07
N GLY A 26 -1.26 -7.67 -11.48
CA GLY A 26 -2.27 -6.61 -11.36
C GLY A 26 -2.83 -6.45 -9.94
N ALA A 27 -4.15 -6.27 -9.85
CA ALA A 27 -4.86 -6.09 -8.58
C ALA A 27 -4.66 -7.24 -7.60
N LYS A 28 -4.49 -8.49 -8.09
CA LYS A 28 -4.27 -9.67 -7.23
C LYS A 28 -2.97 -9.56 -6.44
N LYS A 29 -1.89 -9.09 -7.07
CA LYS A 29 -0.60 -8.84 -6.40
C LYS A 29 -0.73 -7.77 -5.32
N MET A 30 -1.44 -6.68 -5.62
CA MET A 30 -1.64 -5.57 -4.69
C MET A 30 -2.49 -6.00 -3.49
N ALA A 31 -3.61 -6.70 -3.72
CA ALA A 31 -4.48 -7.18 -2.66
C ALA A 31 -3.79 -8.16 -1.70
N HIS A 32 -2.88 -8.99 -2.22
CA HIS A 32 -2.09 -9.93 -1.44
C HIS A 32 -1.03 -9.24 -0.57
N ARG A 33 -0.34 -8.23 -1.10
CA ARG A 33 0.81 -7.59 -0.43
C ARG A 33 0.46 -6.35 0.38
N ARG A 34 -0.78 -5.82 0.30
CA ARG A 34 -1.15 -4.58 1.01
C ARG A 34 -0.89 -4.70 2.52
N PRO A 35 -0.31 -3.68 3.17
CA PRO A 35 -0.15 -3.66 4.62
C PRO A 35 -1.49 -3.79 5.34
N LYS A 36 -1.54 -4.65 6.36
CA LYS A 36 -2.73 -4.89 7.19
C LYS A 36 -2.29 -5.11 8.62
N LYS A 37 -3.00 -4.54 9.58
CA LYS A 37 -2.88 -4.92 11.00
C LYS A 37 -3.42 -6.35 11.16
N ARG A 38 -2.54 -7.30 11.46
CA ARG A 38 -2.92 -8.72 11.67
C ARG A 38 -3.29 -9.00 13.12
N CYS A 39 -2.61 -8.38 14.07
CA CYS A 39 -2.76 -8.64 15.49
C CYS A 39 -4.06 -8.00 16.03
N PRO A 40 -4.87 -8.73 16.84
CA PRO A 40 -6.08 -8.17 17.45
C PRO A 40 -5.80 -7.00 18.40
N ALA A 41 -4.69 -7.02 19.15
CA ALA A 41 -4.29 -5.93 20.03
C ALA A 41 -4.12 -4.61 19.25
N ASP A 42 -3.33 -4.65 18.17
CA ASP A 42 -3.08 -3.50 17.30
C ASP A 42 -4.34 -2.91 16.67
N ARG A 43 -5.34 -3.76 16.44
CA ARG A 43 -6.65 -3.40 15.88
C ARG A 43 -7.58 -2.77 16.92
N ARG A 44 -7.41 -3.09 18.20
CA ARG A 44 -8.25 -2.62 19.31
C ARG A 44 -7.69 -1.38 20.00
N HIS A 45 -6.46 -0.96 19.69
CA HIS A 45 -5.94 0.32 20.17
C HIS A 45 -6.87 1.46 19.73
N GLY A 46 -7.42 2.15 20.73
CA GLY A 46 -8.14 3.40 20.57
C GLY A 46 -7.26 4.59 20.94
N PRO A 47 -7.78 5.81 20.79
CA PRO A 47 -7.12 7.01 21.32
C PRO A 47 -7.02 6.94 22.86
N ALA A 48 -6.01 7.61 23.40
CA ALA A 48 -5.87 7.77 24.85
C ALA A 48 -7.05 8.60 25.39
N GLN A 49 -7.61 8.19 26.52
CA GLN A 49 -8.66 8.93 27.21
C GLN A 49 -8.04 9.85 28.25
N TYR A 50 -8.38 11.14 28.17
CA TYR A 50 -7.98 12.15 29.14
C TYR A 50 -9.23 12.67 29.87
N PRO A 51 -9.14 12.96 31.17
CA PRO A 51 -10.24 13.60 31.89
C PRO A 51 -10.54 14.97 31.30
N ALA A 52 -11.81 15.39 31.38
CA ALA A 52 -12.20 16.73 30.94
C ALA A 52 -11.48 17.77 31.81
N PRO A 53 -10.92 18.84 31.20
CA PRO A 53 -10.36 19.92 31.97
C PRO A 53 -11.47 20.62 32.77
N PRO A 54 -11.13 21.28 33.89
CA PRO A 54 -12.08 22.13 34.59
C PRO A 54 -12.60 23.24 33.66
N ALA A 55 -13.81 23.73 33.93
CA ALA A 55 -14.39 24.81 33.14
C ALA A 55 -13.45 26.03 33.15
N PRO A 56 -13.05 26.56 31.98
CA PRO A 56 -12.21 27.74 31.92
C PRO A 56 -13.00 28.97 32.40
N PRO A 57 -12.31 29.98 32.95
CA PRO A 57 -12.94 31.27 33.22
C PRO A 57 -13.42 31.95 31.93
N ALA A 58 -14.31 32.94 32.06
CA ALA A 58 -14.75 33.74 30.92
C ALA A 58 -13.55 34.44 30.26
N GLU A 59 -13.50 34.40 28.93
CA GLU A 59 -12.41 35.03 28.15
C GLU A 59 -12.43 36.55 28.28
N TYR A 60 -13.62 37.13 28.45
CA TYR A 60 -13.81 38.56 28.68
C TYR A 60 -15.04 38.79 29.57
N THR A 61 -15.02 39.90 30.30
CA THR A 61 -16.16 40.40 31.06
C THR A 61 -16.45 41.81 30.58
N VAL A 62 -17.66 42.05 30.05
CA VAL A 62 -18.10 43.39 29.65
C VAL A 62 -18.68 44.09 30.87
N ILE A 63 -18.10 45.23 31.25
CA ILE A 63 -18.62 46.08 32.32
C ILE A 63 -19.50 47.14 31.64
N SER A 64 -20.82 47.08 31.86
CA SER A 64 -21.73 48.16 31.45
C SER A 64 -21.62 49.31 32.45
N GLN A 65 -21.44 50.53 31.94
CA GLN A 65 -21.53 51.78 32.69
C GLN A 65 -22.98 52.24 32.82
#